data_AF-I0GP87-F1
#
_entry.id   AF-I0GP87-F1
#
_cell.length_a   1.000
_cell.length_b   1.000
_cell.length_c   1.000
_cell.angle_alpha   90.00
_cell.angle_beta   90.00
_cell.angle_gamma   90.00
#
_symmetry.space_group_name_H-M   'P 1'
#
loop_
_entity.id
_entity.type
_entity.pdbx_description
1 polymer ?
#
loop_
_entity_poly.entity_id
_entity_poly.type
_entity_poly.pdbx_seq_one_letter_code
_entity_poly.pdbx_strand_id
1 'polypeptide(L)'
;MIHICYALSDKKGTYTKLVGTSMRSVFAHTEEWVTVHILHDHSLSEDNRRYLMQLVRRYGQQLAFHNMERDYKERLQQMEEDNTWMEGKIKAGVSWATWFRLLVGEVLPDVGRLIYLDADTIVNLDIKELWEENTGVNGLAAVPDMVIQESHTSQLVKRGLCEEKRYFNAGMLLIDMEAFSQEKKLLERGVAFLKKHELLDYLDQDILNYFFGAACRMLAERYNTLVNQELSKGRNALAPCIYHYANKQYAFDYGNNYHRLYWENFLDTPWCNADFFCRVSHNVQQNIRAKLLIFANLTAGKRRIVVGPEKEREKYQKMLMLRENERYLTAAELHNQGTNLAVDEILVLFLPFEEFGRVKKHLDACGANEGIHYVNGMVLMAPDPRQEAKAFLEA
;
A
#
# COMPACT_ATOMS: atom_id res chain seq x y z
N MET A 1 -19.32 22.30 6.47
CA MET A 1 -18.37 22.11 5.36
C MET A 1 -17.10 21.51 5.92
N ILE A 2 -16.72 20.34 5.41
CA ILE A 2 -15.54 19.56 5.81
C ILE A 2 -14.45 19.80 4.76
N HIS A 3 -13.23 20.07 5.19
CA HIS A 3 -12.07 20.20 4.31
C HIS A 3 -11.20 18.97 4.40
N ILE A 4 -10.88 18.36 3.25
CA ILE A 4 -10.00 17.19 3.15
C ILE A 4 -8.82 17.52 2.25
N CYS A 5 -7.61 17.15 2.65
CA CYS A 5 -6.39 17.37 1.88
C CYS A 5 -5.70 16.05 1.54
N TYR A 6 -5.26 15.95 0.29
CA TYR A 6 -4.36 14.90 -0.20
C TYR A 6 -3.11 15.54 -0.80
N ALA A 7 -1.96 14.89 -0.64
CA ALA A 7 -0.73 15.23 -1.35
C ALA A 7 -0.46 14.20 -2.45
N LEU A 8 -0.03 14.67 -3.62
CA LEU A 8 0.06 13.86 -4.82
C LEU A 8 1.35 14.13 -5.61
N SER A 9 2.13 13.07 -5.84
CA SER A 9 3.05 12.96 -6.97
C SER A 9 2.61 11.73 -7.76
N ASP A 10 2.37 11.90 -9.05
CA ASP A 10 1.82 10.88 -9.93
C ASP A 10 2.64 10.64 -11.21
N LYS A 11 3.96 10.54 -11.05
CA LYS A 11 4.91 10.29 -12.16
C LYS A 11 4.56 9.12 -13.08
N LYS A 12 3.79 8.14 -12.58
CA LYS A 12 3.36 6.95 -13.34
C LYS A 12 1.89 6.98 -13.75
N GLY A 13 1.11 7.98 -13.36
CA GLY A 13 -0.34 8.04 -13.63
C GLY A 13 -1.18 7.05 -12.80
N THR A 14 -0.63 6.51 -11.72
CA THR A 14 -1.18 5.39 -10.93
C THR A 14 -1.60 5.81 -9.52
N TYR A 15 -0.97 6.84 -8.95
CA TYR A 15 -1.21 7.28 -7.58
C TYR A 15 -2.51 8.08 -7.48
N THR A 16 -2.90 8.83 -8.52
CA THR A 16 -4.18 9.56 -8.52
C THR A 16 -5.38 8.62 -8.44
N LYS A 17 -5.27 7.38 -8.96
CA LYS A 17 -6.31 6.35 -8.83
C LYS A 17 -6.61 6.04 -7.37
N LEU A 18 -5.57 5.98 -6.53
CA LEU A 18 -5.71 5.73 -5.10
C LEU A 18 -6.45 6.90 -4.43
N VAL A 19 -6.01 8.14 -4.69
CA VAL A 19 -6.68 9.36 -4.20
C VAL A 19 -8.15 9.38 -4.62
N GLY A 20 -8.45 9.11 -5.89
CA GLY A 20 -9.83 9.05 -6.38
C GLY A 20 -10.67 7.97 -5.70
N THR A 21 -10.08 6.82 -5.37
CA THR A 21 -10.76 5.75 -4.63
C THR A 21 -11.05 6.17 -3.19
N SER A 22 -10.08 6.80 -2.52
CA SER A 22 -10.26 7.37 -1.18
C SER A 22 -11.36 8.45 -1.18
N MET A 23 -11.32 9.39 -2.14
CA MET A 23 -12.35 10.42 -2.29
C MET A 23 -13.74 9.83 -2.50
N ARG A 24 -13.89 8.83 -3.40
CA ARG A 24 -15.18 8.15 -3.60
C ARG A 24 -15.67 7.56 -2.28
N SER A 25 -14.79 6.92 -1.51
CA SER A 25 -15.16 6.33 -0.22
C SER A 25 -15.66 7.35 0.79
N VAL A 26 -15.07 8.56 0.83
CA VAL A 26 -15.61 9.66 1.63
C VAL A 26 -17.00 10.05 1.13
N PHE A 27 -17.15 10.36 -0.15
CA PHE A 27 -18.39 10.89 -0.71
C PHE A 27 -19.56 9.90 -0.65
N ALA A 28 -19.28 8.60 -0.64
CA ALA A 28 -20.29 7.56 -0.52
C ALA A 28 -20.84 7.40 0.91
N HIS A 29 -20.16 7.94 1.93
CA HIS A 29 -20.50 7.71 3.34
C HIS A 29 -20.81 9.00 4.13
N THR A 30 -20.84 10.17 3.48
CA THR A 30 -21.17 11.42 4.15
C THR A 30 -22.20 12.23 3.38
N GLU A 31 -23.14 12.84 4.11
CA GLU A 31 -24.08 13.83 3.57
C GLU A 31 -23.55 15.27 3.68
N GLU A 32 -22.41 15.46 4.35
CA GLU A 32 -21.80 16.77 4.54
C GLU A 32 -21.20 17.32 3.23
N TRP A 33 -21.16 18.64 3.14
CA TRP A 33 -20.43 19.30 2.06
C TRP A 33 -18.92 19.17 2.28
N VAL A 34 -18.23 18.58 1.31
CA VAL A 34 -16.78 18.32 1.32
C VAL A 34 -16.07 19.15 0.27
N THR A 35 -15.03 19.86 0.70
CA THR A 35 -14.06 20.52 -0.17
C THR A 35 -12.75 19.74 -0.13
N VAL A 36 -12.35 19.19 -1.27
CA VAL A 36 -11.10 18.46 -1.42
C VAL A 36 -10.00 19.39 -1.93
N HIS A 37 -8.86 19.41 -1.25
CA HIS A 37 -7.65 20.10 -1.63
C HIS A 37 -6.60 19.09 -2.10
N ILE A 38 -6.13 19.25 -3.34
CA ILE A 38 -5.08 18.39 -3.90
C ILE A 38 -3.79 19.20 -4.03
N LEU A 39 -2.81 18.89 -3.19
CA LEU A 39 -1.46 19.46 -3.24
C LEU A 39 -0.66 18.59 -4.20
N HIS A 40 -0.33 19.10 -5.38
CA HIS A 40 0.30 18.30 -6.43
C HIS A 40 1.54 18.95 -7.03
N ASP A 41 2.42 18.11 -7.57
CA ASP A 41 3.53 18.52 -8.42
C ASP A 41 3.12 18.51 -9.92
N HIS A 42 4.08 18.75 -10.82
CA HIS A 42 3.83 18.76 -12.27
C HIS A 42 3.41 17.41 -12.87
N SER A 43 3.52 16.31 -12.12
CA SER A 43 3.26 14.97 -12.65
C SER A 43 1.78 14.59 -12.67
N LEU A 44 0.89 15.40 -12.08
CA LEU A 44 -0.54 15.25 -12.25
C LEU A 44 -0.95 15.57 -13.70
N SER A 45 -1.31 14.52 -14.45
CA SER A 45 -1.74 14.66 -15.85
C SER A 45 -3.11 15.36 -16.00
N GLU A 46 -3.33 15.96 -17.16
CA GLU A 46 -4.62 16.58 -17.50
C GLU A 46 -5.78 15.58 -17.55
N ASP A 47 -5.52 14.32 -17.94
CA ASP A 47 -6.53 13.25 -17.86
C ASP A 47 -6.92 12.94 -16.41
N ASN A 48 -5.93 12.79 -15.52
CA ASN A 48 -6.17 12.50 -14.10
C ASN A 48 -6.83 13.69 -13.38
N ARG A 49 -6.45 14.93 -13.73
CA ARG A 49 -7.15 16.15 -13.28
C ARG A 49 -8.61 16.14 -13.73
N ARG A 50 -8.90 15.79 -14.99
CA ARG A 50 -10.27 15.65 -15.51
C ARG A 50 -11.05 14.55 -14.78
N TYR A 51 -10.45 13.40 -14.50
CA TYR A 51 -11.10 12.32 -13.75
C TYR A 51 -11.44 12.72 -12.31
N LEU A 52 -10.53 13.40 -11.59
CA LEU A 52 -10.84 13.95 -10.26
C LEU A 52 -12.02 14.92 -10.31
N MET A 53 -12.04 15.83 -11.29
CA MET A 53 -13.14 16.78 -11.47
C MET A 53 -14.47 16.08 -11.80
N GLN A 54 -14.45 15.05 -12.63
CA GLN A 54 -15.65 14.25 -12.95
C GLN A 54 -16.20 13.55 -11.72
N LEU A 55 -15.32 12.92 -10.92
CA LEU A 55 -15.70 12.25 -9.69
C LEU A 55 -16.33 13.23 -8.71
N VAL A 56 -15.66 14.33 -8.41
CA VAL A 56 -16.16 15.34 -7.47
C VAL A 56 -17.51 15.92 -7.91
N ARG A 57 -17.65 16.26 -9.20
CA ARG A 57 -18.91 16.80 -9.75
C ARG A 57 -20.06 15.81 -9.65
N ARG A 58 -19.80 14.50 -9.83
CA ARG A 58 -20.83 13.45 -9.70
C ARG A 58 -21.48 13.44 -8.31
N TYR A 59 -20.71 13.76 -7.28
CA TYR A 59 -21.18 13.82 -5.89
C TYR A 59 -21.57 15.24 -5.44
N GLY A 60 -21.53 16.24 -6.33
CA GLY A 60 -21.87 17.62 -5.99
C GLY A 60 -20.89 18.30 -5.03
N GLN A 61 -19.65 17.79 -4.92
CA GLN A 61 -18.64 18.26 -3.97
C GLN A 61 -17.73 19.33 -4.58
N GLN A 62 -16.78 19.86 -3.80
CA GLN A 62 -15.81 20.86 -4.27
C GLN A 62 -14.38 20.31 -4.38
N LEU A 63 -13.62 20.87 -5.31
CA LEU A 63 -12.23 20.50 -5.57
C LEU A 63 -11.38 21.74 -5.84
N ALA A 64 -10.26 21.85 -5.14
CA ALA A 64 -9.23 22.86 -5.34
C ALA A 64 -7.88 22.19 -5.57
N PHE A 65 -7.16 22.66 -6.58
CA PHE A 65 -5.82 22.20 -6.91
C PHE A 65 -4.78 23.24 -6.53
N HIS A 66 -3.74 22.79 -5.83
CA HIS A 66 -2.62 23.62 -5.38
C HIS A 66 -1.35 23.09 -6.03
N ASN A 67 -0.78 23.87 -6.94
CA ASN A 67 0.39 23.45 -7.71
C ASN A 67 1.66 23.81 -6.94
N MET A 68 2.16 22.85 -6.16
CA MET A 68 3.25 23.05 -5.22
C MET A 68 4.56 23.43 -5.92
N GLU A 69 4.84 22.86 -7.09
CA GLU A 69 6.04 23.21 -7.83
C GLU A 69 5.96 24.54 -8.56
N ARG A 70 4.76 25.04 -8.86
CA ARG A 70 4.60 26.39 -9.40
C ARG A 70 4.69 27.42 -8.28
N ASP A 71 3.96 27.19 -7.20
CA ASP A 71 3.72 28.18 -6.16
C ASP A 71 4.87 28.21 -5.12
N TYR A 72 5.62 27.11 -4.97
CA TYR A 72 6.77 26.98 -4.06
C TYR A 72 8.06 26.54 -4.79
N LYS A 73 8.17 26.82 -6.09
CA LYS A 73 9.26 26.34 -6.96
C LYS A 73 10.65 26.53 -6.36
N GLU A 74 11.01 27.78 -6.07
CA GLU A 74 12.35 28.16 -5.60
C GLU A 74 12.67 27.49 -4.27
N ARG A 75 11.68 27.43 -3.37
CA ARG A 75 11.81 26.79 -2.06
C ARG A 75 12.04 25.29 -2.18
N LEU A 76 11.29 24.60 -3.06
CA LEU A 76 11.46 23.16 -3.28
C LEU A 76 12.79 22.85 -3.97
N GLN A 77 13.23 23.67 -4.94
CA GLN A 77 14.54 23.55 -5.58
C GLN A 77 15.68 23.73 -4.57
N GLN A 78 15.63 24.79 -3.75
CA GLN A 78 16.60 25.01 -2.69
C GLN A 78 16.62 23.84 -1.69
N MET A 79 15.45 23.30 -1.34
CA MET A 79 15.37 22.13 -0.47
C MET A 79 15.99 20.89 -1.09
N GLU A 80 15.88 20.69 -2.39
CA GLU A 80 16.54 19.59 -3.09
C GLU A 80 18.07 19.75 -3.09
N GLU A 81 18.55 20.95 -3.43
CA GLU A 81 19.99 21.28 -3.47
C GLU A 81 20.67 21.18 -2.10
N ASP A 82 20.01 21.66 -1.03
CA ASP A 82 20.57 21.66 0.33
C ASP A 82 20.56 20.26 1.00
N ASN A 83 19.78 19.33 0.45
CA ASN A 83 19.50 18.04 1.08
C ASN A 83 19.96 16.81 0.27
N THR A 84 21.00 16.98 -0.54
CA THR A 84 21.71 15.88 -1.23
C THR A 84 22.18 14.76 -0.30
N TRP A 85 22.28 15.00 1.01
CA TRP A 85 22.60 13.97 2.01
C TRP A 85 21.58 12.82 2.07
N MET A 86 20.35 13.03 1.58
CA MET A 86 19.29 12.02 1.46
C MET A 86 19.41 11.16 0.19
N GLU A 87 20.16 11.61 -0.82
CA GLU A 87 20.29 10.94 -2.11
C GLU A 87 20.84 9.52 -1.94
N GLY A 88 20.16 8.56 -2.58
CA GLY A 88 20.52 7.14 -2.49
C GLY A 88 20.30 6.49 -1.11
N LYS A 89 19.86 7.25 -0.09
CA LYS A 89 19.58 6.72 1.25
C LYS A 89 18.09 6.60 1.56
N ILE A 90 17.26 7.44 0.94
CA ILE A 90 15.81 7.31 1.05
C ILE A 90 15.28 6.19 0.16
N LYS A 91 14.19 5.55 0.60
CA LYS A 91 13.53 4.47 -0.15
C LYS A 91 13.14 4.95 -1.55
N ALA A 92 13.47 4.13 -2.56
CA ALA A 92 13.07 4.40 -3.93
C ALA A 92 11.55 4.57 -4.04
N GLY A 93 11.11 5.69 -4.63
CA GLY A 93 9.69 6.04 -4.80
C GLY A 93 9.15 7.05 -3.79
N VAL A 94 9.91 7.45 -2.77
CA VAL A 94 9.60 8.65 -2.00
C VAL A 94 9.72 9.87 -2.92
N SER A 95 8.67 10.69 -2.95
CA SER A 95 8.59 11.88 -3.80
C SER A 95 8.54 13.15 -2.94
N TRP A 96 8.74 14.31 -3.57
CA TRP A 96 8.56 15.58 -2.86
C TRP A 96 7.16 15.77 -2.29
N ALA A 97 6.15 15.09 -2.86
CA ALA A 97 4.79 15.14 -2.34
C ALA A 97 4.64 14.58 -0.92
N THR A 98 5.54 13.70 -0.47
CA THR A 98 5.60 13.24 0.92
C THR A 98 5.72 14.43 1.89
N TRP A 99 6.46 15.47 1.53
CA TRP A 99 6.69 16.63 2.38
C TRP A 99 5.59 17.68 2.33
N PHE A 100 4.70 17.65 1.33
CA PHE A 100 3.67 18.68 1.14
C PHE A 100 2.70 18.78 2.33
N ARG A 101 2.49 17.68 3.07
CA ARG A 101 1.66 17.71 4.29
C ARG A 101 2.22 18.65 5.36
N LEU A 102 3.53 18.86 5.41
CA LEU A 102 4.17 19.78 6.34
C LEU A 102 3.91 21.26 5.98
N LEU A 103 3.45 21.52 4.76
CA LEU A 103 3.20 22.86 4.23
C LEU A 103 1.72 23.26 4.27
N VAL A 104 0.82 22.39 4.77
CA VAL A 104 -0.64 22.63 4.70
C VAL A 104 -1.05 23.96 5.35
N GLY A 105 -0.44 24.33 6.47
CA GLY A 105 -0.68 25.62 7.15
C GLY A 105 -0.27 26.85 6.35
N GLU A 106 0.67 26.69 5.42
CA GLU A 106 1.11 27.76 4.51
C GLU A 106 0.30 27.79 3.22
N VAL A 107 -0.11 26.62 2.72
CA VAL A 107 -0.84 26.46 1.45
C VAL A 107 -2.33 26.79 1.59
N LEU A 108 -2.91 26.54 2.75
CA LEU A 108 -4.34 26.67 3.02
C LEU A 108 -4.63 27.71 4.14
N PRO A 109 -4.18 28.98 4.00
CA PRO A 109 -4.25 29.95 5.10
C PRO A 109 -5.67 30.33 5.53
N ASP A 110 -6.66 30.19 4.63
CA ASP A 110 -8.07 30.52 4.89
C ASP A 110 -8.89 29.33 5.41
N VAL A 111 -8.27 28.15 5.54
CA VAL A 111 -8.93 26.94 6.05
C VAL A 111 -8.68 26.87 7.56
N GLY A 112 -9.74 26.91 8.37
CA GLY A 112 -9.61 26.86 9.84
C GLY A 112 -9.42 25.45 10.42
N ARG A 113 -9.90 24.41 9.73
CA ARG A 113 -9.78 23.01 10.14
C ARG A 113 -9.63 22.11 8.93
N LEU A 114 -8.84 21.04 9.04
CA LEU A 114 -8.51 20.18 7.91
C LEU A 114 -8.40 18.71 8.35
N ILE A 115 -8.90 17.80 7.53
CA ILE A 115 -8.54 16.38 7.60
C ILE A 115 -7.51 16.10 6.50
N TYR A 116 -6.32 15.63 6.86
CA TYR A 116 -5.36 15.09 5.90
C TYR A 116 -5.55 13.58 5.80
N LEU A 117 -5.54 13.04 4.57
CA LEU A 117 -5.57 11.60 4.31
C LEU A 117 -4.45 11.20 3.35
N ASP A 118 -3.79 10.09 3.64
CA ASP A 118 -2.96 9.39 2.66
C ASP A 118 -3.83 8.83 1.53
N ALA A 119 -3.25 8.73 0.33
CA ALA A 119 -3.96 8.33 -0.88
C ALA A 119 -4.51 6.88 -0.83
N ASP A 120 -3.89 6.01 -0.03
CA ASP A 120 -4.23 4.61 0.15
C ASP A 120 -5.14 4.37 1.36
N THR A 121 -6.06 5.30 1.62
CA THR A 121 -7.12 5.17 2.64
C THR A 121 -8.48 4.86 2.01
N ILE A 122 -9.33 4.10 2.70
CA ILE A 122 -10.75 3.90 2.40
C ILE A 122 -11.56 4.25 3.63
N VAL A 123 -12.41 5.26 3.51
CA VAL A 123 -13.30 5.73 4.57
C VAL A 123 -14.59 4.91 4.51
N ASN A 124 -14.78 4.03 5.49
CA ASN A 124 -15.95 3.16 5.65
C ASN A 124 -16.80 3.58 6.86
N LEU A 125 -16.89 4.89 7.11
CA LEU A 125 -17.68 5.54 8.15
C LEU A 125 -18.08 6.95 7.68
N ASP A 126 -18.96 7.64 8.40
CA ASP A 126 -19.21 9.05 8.11
C ASP A 126 -18.04 9.90 8.59
N ILE A 127 -17.33 10.54 7.64
CA ILE A 127 -16.13 11.35 7.93
C ILE A 127 -16.42 12.51 8.91
N LYS A 128 -17.68 12.90 9.06
CA LYS A 128 -18.14 13.85 10.07
C LYS A 128 -17.75 13.43 11.49
N GLU A 129 -17.80 12.14 11.79
CA GLU A 129 -17.42 11.62 13.11
C GLU A 129 -15.98 11.99 13.47
N LEU A 130 -15.06 11.93 12.50
CA LEU A 130 -13.68 12.37 12.67
C LEU A 130 -13.59 13.90 12.75
N TRP A 131 -14.33 14.62 11.91
CA TRP A 131 -14.32 16.08 11.86
C TRP A 131 -14.72 16.75 13.19
N GLU A 132 -15.63 16.11 13.92
CA GLU A 132 -16.16 16.58 15.21
C GLU A 132 -15.26 16.24 16.40
N GLU A 133 -14.21 15.43 16.22
CA GLU A 133 -13.23 15.19 17.26
C GLU A 133 -12.48 16.48 17.64
N ASN A 134 -11.97 16.49 18.86
CA ASN A 134 -11.09 17.57 19.31
C ASN A 134 -9.65 17.32 18.84
N THR A 135 -8.88 18.40 18.70
CA THR A 135 -7.42 18.34 18.52
C THR A 135 -6.68 18.50 19.84
N GLY A 136 -5.37 18.23 19.83
CA GLY A 136 -4.47 18.62 20.92
C GLY A 136 -4.27 20.14 20.98
N VAL A 137 -3.59 20.62 22.02
CA VAL A 137 -3.30 22.06 22.21
C VAL A 137 -2.40 22.64 21.11
N ASN A 138 -1.67 21.79 20.41
CA ASN A 138 -0.85 22.15 19.24
C ASN A 138 -1.60 21.99 17.91
N GLY A 139 -2.91 21.79 17.97
CA GLY A 139 -3.77 21.69 16.80
C GLY A 139 -3.74 20.35 16.07
N LEU A 140 -3.10 19.30 16.62
CA LEU A 140 -3.04 18.00 15.96
C LEU A 140 -3.79 16.92 16.72
N ALA A 141 -4.54 16.10 16.00
CA ALA A 141 -5.03 14.81 16.44
C ALA A 141 -4.72 13.72 15.40
N ALA A 142 -4.28 12.55 15.89
CA ALA A 142 -3.84 11.44 15.05
C ALA A 142 -3.99 10.11 15.81
N VAL A 143 -3.89 9.00 15.09
CA VAL A 143 -4.02 7.65 15.68
C VAL A 143 -2.63 7.10 16.02
N PRO A 144 -2.43 6.52 17.22
CA PRO A 144 -1.19 5.83 17.57
C PRO A 144 -0.73 4.83 16.50
N ASP A 145 0.56 4.81 16.18
CA ASP A 145 1.09 3.82 15.23
C ASP A 145 1.30 2.48 15.94
N MET A 146 0.31 1.58 15.84
CA MET A 146 0.35 0.29 16.50
C MET A 146 1.50 -0.60 16.01
N VAL A 147 2.03 -0.39 14.79
CA VAL A 147 3.21 -1.13 14.33
C VAL A 147 4.43 -0.71 15.13
N ILE A 148 4.58 0.59 15.38
CA ILE A 148 5.68 1.16 16.18
C ILE A 148 5.53 0.85 17.68
N GLN A 149 4.32 0.56 18.17
CA GLN A 149 4.10 0.20 19.58
C GLN A 149 4.21 -1.30 19.86
N GLU A 150 3.84 -2.16 18.90
CA GLU A 150 3.71 -3.60 19.16
C GLU A 150 4.77 -4.45 18.47
N SER A 151 5.29 -4.04 17.31
CA SER A 151 5.99 -4.93 16.38
C SER A 151 7.34 -4.42 15.88
N HIS A 152 7.57 -3.12 15.93
CA HIS A 152 8.77 -2.45 15.46
C HIS A 152 9.01 -1.20 16.30
N THR A 153 10.22 -0.62 16.29
CA THR A 153 10.44 0.66 16.99
C THR A 153 11.22 1.60 16.09
N SER A 154 10.67 2.78 15.83
CA SER A 154 11.31 3.86 15.05
C SER A 154 12.60 4.33 15.74
N GLN A 155 13.61 4.74 14.96
CA GLN A 155 14.81 5.36 15.51
C GLN A 155 14.52 6.62 16.33
N LEU A 156 13.46 7.36 16.00
CA LEU A 156 13.03 8.53 16.79
C LEU A 156 12.71 8.14 18.24
N VAL A 157 11.95 7.05 18.41
CA VAL A 157 11.56 6.52 19.72
C VAL A 157 12.75 5.89 20.44
N LYS A 158 13.55 5.07 19.75
CA LYS A 158 14.75 4.43 20.34
C LYS A 158 15.74 5.43 20.92
N ARG A 159 15.81 6.63 20.34
CA ARG A 159 16.71 7.71 20.77
C ARG A 159 16.10 8.64 21.81
N GLY A 160 14.88 8.36 22.27
CA GLY A 160 14.17 9.15 23.28
C GLY A 160 13.73 10.53 22.79
N LEU A 161 13.63 10.73 21.46
CA LEU A 161 13.20 12.01 20.87
C LEU A 161 11.67 12.11 20.74
N CYS A 162 10.97 10.99 20.89
CA CYS A 162 9.52 10.91 20.98
C CYS A 162 9.14 9.74 21.89
N GLU A 163 8.13 9.91 22.74
CA GLU A 163 7.61 8.82 23.55
C GLU A 163 6.84 7.81 22.67
N GLU A 164 7.13 6.52 22.83
CA GLU A 164 6.51 5.44 22.04
C GLU A 164 4.97 5.49 22.03
N LYS A 165 4.37 5.76 23.20
CA LYS A 165 2.91 5.87 23.36
C LYS A 165 2.30 7.09 22.68
N ARG A 166 3.11 8.07 22.33
CA ARG A 166 2.72 9.31 21.65
C ARG A 166 3.07 9.29 20.16
N TYR A 167 3.79 8.26 19.72
CA TYR A 167 4.12 8.09 18.31
C TYR A 167 2.88 7.68 17.51
N PHE A 168 2.50 8.49 16.52
CA PHE A 168 1.30 8.34 15.72
C PHE A 168 1.63 8.09 14.24
N ASN A 169 0.69 7.44 13.56
CA ASN A 169 0.74 7.25 12.11
C ASN A 169 0.27 8.53 11.40
N ALA A 170 1.02 9.00 10.41
CA ALA A 170 0.73 10.26 9.73
C ALA A 170 -0.32 10.16 8.60
N GLY A 171 -0.82 8.96 8.29
CA GLY A 171 -1.72 8.74 7.15
C GLY A 171 -3.15 9.22 7.33
N MET A 172 -3.52 9.60 8.55
CA MET A 172 -4.73 10.36 8.85
C MET A 172 -4.41 11.36 9.95
N LEU A 173 -4.65 12.64 9.67
CA LEU A 173 -4.48 13.72 10.64
C LEU A 173 -5.73 14.59 10.66
N LEU A 174 -6.22 14.92 11.86
CA LEU A 174 -7.16 16.02 12.06
C LEU A 174 -6.39 17.23 12.57
N ILE A 175 -6.55 18.36 11.89
CA ILE A 175 -5.72 19.54 12.06
C ILE A 175 -6.60 20.76 12.33
N ASP A 176 -6.38 21.39 13.47
CA ASP A 176 -6.76 22.77 13.73
C ASP A 176 -5.68 23.68 13.13
N MET A 177 -6.05 24.41 12.09
CA MET A 177 -5.08 25.10 11.24
C MET A 177 -4.53 26.36 11.89
N GLU A 178 -5.27 26.98 12.82
CA GLU A 178 -4.78 28.15 13.56
C GLU A 178 -3.63 27.75 14.49
N ALA A 179 -3.81 26.67 15.26
CA ALA A 179 -2.79 26.16 16.16
C ALA A 179 -1.63 25.49 15.40
N PHE A 180 -1.92 24.70 14.35
CA PHE A 180 -0.88 24.06 13.55
C PHE A 180 0.04 25.07 12.85
N SER A 181 -0.53 26.18 12.35
CA SER A 181 0.23 27.22 11.66
C SER A 181 1.14 28.05 12.57
N GLN A 182 1.13 27.83 13.89
CA GLN A 182 2.12 28.41 14.81
C GLN A 182 3.51 27.81 14.61
N GLU A 183 3.61 26.57 14.11
CA GLU A 183 4.90 25.94 13.77
C GLU A 183 5.45 26.50 12.45
N LYS A 184 6.13 27.65 12.55
CA LYS A 184 6.74 28.32 11.38
C LYS A 184 7.91 27.51 10.81
N LYS A 185 8.00 27.48 9.48
CA LYS A 185 9.07 26.82 8.72
C LYS A 185 9.25 25.34 9.12
N LEU A 186 8.13 24.65 9.30
CA LEU A 186 8.11 23.26 9.77
C LEU A 186 8.91 22.34 8.84
N LEU A 187 8.78 22.52 7.52
CA LEU A 187 9.53 21.75 6.53
C LEU A 187 11.05 21.87 6.74
N GLU A 188 11.59 23.09 6.74
CA GLU A 188 13.03 23.33 6.83
C GLU A 188 13.59 22.89 8.19
N ARG A 189 12.89 23.22 9.28
CA ARG A 189 13.29 22.82 10.63
C ARG A 189 13.25 21.31 10.78
N GLY A 190 12.23 20.67 10.21
CA GLY A 190 12.07 19.23 10.23
C GLY A 190 13.15 18.51 9.43
N VAL A 191 13.43 18.95 8.20
CA VAL A 191 14.51 18.35 7.39
C VAL A 191 15.88 18.55 8.04
N ALA A 192 16.15 19.75 8.60
CA ALA A 192 17.37 19.99 9.37
C ALA A 192 17.48 19.09 10.61
N PHE A 193 16.36 18.83 11.29
CA PHE A 193 16.28 17.88 12.40
C PHE A 193 16.59 16.46 11.94
N LEU A 194 15.96 15.98 10.85
CA LEU A 194 16.24 14.65 10.29
C LEU A 194 17.72 14.50 9.93
N LYS A 195 18.32 15.51 9.31
CA LYS A 195 19.77 15.53 8.97
C LYS A 195 20.63 15.41 10.22
N LYS A 196 20.37 16.24 11.24
CA LYS A 196 21.13 16.27 12.49
C LYS A 196 21.08 14.94 13.22
N HIS A 197 19.94 14.27 13.18
CA HIS A 197 19.72 13.01 13.87
C HIS A 197 19.84 11.79 12.95
N GLU A 198 20.24 11.95 11.69
CA GLU A 198 20.35 10.85 10.72
C GLU A 198 19.10 9.94 10.70
N LEU A 199 17.91 10.55 10.75
CA LEU A 199 16.63 9.85 10.76
C LEU A 199 16.08 9.77 9.33
N LEU A 200 15.94 8.54 8.81
CA LEU A 200 15.47 8.28 7.45
C LEU A 200 14.38 7.20 7.36
N ASP A 201 13.90 6.71 8.51
CA ASP A 201 12.94 5.61 8.56
C ASP A 201 11.55 6.03 8.07
N TYR A 202 11.02 7.14 8.63
CA TYR A 202 9.65 7.59 8.39
C TYR A 202 9.53 9.09 8.03
N LEU A 203 10.65 9.78 7.78
CA LEU A 203 10.73 11.12 7.18
C LEU A 203 9.76 12.15 7.80
N ASP A 204 8.76 12.59 7.04
CA ASP A 204 7.74 13.56 7.44
C ASP A 204 6.90 13.11 8.63
N GLN A 205 6.64 11.80 8.77
CA GLN A 205 6.00 11.26 9.97
C GLN A 205 6.89 11.42 11.21
N ASP A 206 8.21 11.22 11.11
CA ASP A 206 9.13 11.43 12.23
C ASP A 206 9.23 12.93 12.60
N ILE A 207 9.18 13.83 11.61
CA ILE A 207 9.06 15.27 11.85
C ILE A 207 7.79 15.58 12.64
N LEU A 208 6.63 15.14 12.15
CA LEU A 208 5.35 15.39 12.81
C LEU A 208 5.32 14.83 14.24
N ASN A 209 5.86 13.64 14.45
CA ASN A 209 5.95 13.03 15.78
C ASN A 209 6.89 13.79 16.72
N TYR A 210 8.00 14.33 16.23
CA TYR A 210 8.90 15.15 17.03
C TYR A 210 8.28 16.49 17.43
N PHE A 211 7.72 17.23 16.48
CA PHE A 211 7.17 18.57 16.76
C PHE A 211 5.80 18.53 17.46
N PHE A 212 4.98 17.52 17.17
CA PHE A 212 3.60 17.48 17.65
C PHE A 212 3.28 16.34 18.63
N GLY A 213 4.07 15.26 18.70
CA GLY A 213 3.72 14.05 19.46
C GLY A 213 3.41 14.32 20.94
N ALA A 214 4.19 15.20 21.60
CA ALA A 214 4.02 15.49 23.02
C ALA A 214 2.67 16.12 23.39
N ALA A 215 2.05 16.87 22.47
CA ALA A 215 0.80 17.60 22.69
C ALA A 215 -0.34 17.16 21.76
N CYS A 216 -0.09 16.20 20.87
CA CYS A 216 -1.07 15.63 19.96
C CYS A 216 -2.15 14.86 20.74
N ARG A 217 -3.40 15.00 20.29
CA ARG A 217 -4.51 14.20 20.79
C ARG A 217 -4.51 12.84 20.08
N MET A 218 -4.37 11.78 20.87
CA MET A 218 -4.45 10.40 20.36
C MET A 218 -5.91 10.02 20.14
N LEU A 219 -6.25 9.65 18.91
CA LEU A 219 -7.57 9.23 18.49
C LEU A 219 -7.72 7.70 18.53
N ALA A 220 -8.95 7.22 18.43
CA ALA A 220 -9.26 5.80 18.37
C ALA A 220 -8.73 5.13 17.08
N GLU A 221 -8.25 3.88 17.18
CA GLU A 221 -7.69 3.09 16.07
C GLU A 221 -8.60 3.03 14.83
N ARG A 222 -9.93 3.09 15.04
CA ARG A 222 -10.91 3.07 13.95
C ARG A 222 -10.73 4.19 12.92
N TYR A 223 -10.10 5.31 13.28
CA TYR A 223 -9.87 6.42 12.33
C TYR A 223 -8.61 6.24 11.47
N ASN A 224 -7.80 5.20 11.70
CA ASN A 224 -6.63 4.86 10.87
C ASN A 224 -6.24 3.38 11.08
N THR A 225 -7.16 2.47 10.74
CA THR A 225 -6.98 1.03 10.95
C THR A 225 -6.12 0.45 9.82
N LEU A 226 -4.94 -0.06 10.16
CA LEU A 226 -4.01 -0.64 9.20
C LEU A 226 -4.49 -2.01 8.71
N VAL A 227 -4.77 -2.14 7.41
CA VAL A 227 -5.32 -3.36 6.82
C VAL A 227 -4.38 -4.56 6.99
N ASN A 228 -3.06 -4.36 6.89
CA ASN A 228 -2.09 -5.45 7.10
C ASN A 228 -2.16 -6.04 8.52
N GLN A 229 -2.49 -5.24 9.54
CA GLN A 229 -2.65 -5.72 10.92
C GLN A 229 -3.95 -6.50 11.10
N GLU A 230 -5.03 -6.06 10.45
CA GLU A 230 -6.28 -6.82 10.43
C GLU A 230 -6.08 -8.20 9.78
N LEU A 231 -5.40 -8.23 8.64
CA LEU A 231 -5.07 -9.46 7.92
C LEU A 231 -4.13 -10.37 8.72
N SER A 232 -3.12 -9.83 9.40
CA SER A 232 -2.21 -10.64 10.22
C SER A 232 -2.89 -11.24 11.44
N LYS A 233 -3.93 -10.59 11.95
CA LYS A 233 -4.81 -11.08 13.03
C LYS A 233 -5.87 -12.07 12.51
N GLY A 234 -5.90 -12.38 11.22
CA GLY A 234 -6.87 -13.30 10.60
C GLY A 234 -8.31 -12.76 10.57
N ARG A 235 -8.48 -11.44 10.72
CA ARG A 235 -9.79 -10.79 10.67
C ARG A 235 -10.24 -10.68 9.21
N ASN A 236 -11.56 -10.67 9.02
CA ASN A 236 -12.19 -10.47 7.71
C ASN A 236 -13.54 -9.74 7.81
N ALA A 237 -13.90 -9.25 9.00
CA ALA A 237 -15.15 -8.53 9.21
C ALA A 237 -14.89 -7.03 9.08
N LEU A 238 -15.66 -6.36 8.23
CA LEU A 238 -15.61 -4.91 8.12
C LEU A 238 -16.35 -4.26 9.30
N ALA A 239 -15.85 -3.12 9.74
CA ALA A 239 -16.41 -2.27 10.78
C ALA A 239 -16.42 -0.81 10.28
N PRO A 240 -17.15 0.09 10.95
CA PRO A 240 -17.09 1.52 10.66
C PRO A 240 -15.71 2.10 11.01
N CYS A 241 -14.79 2.06 10.04
CA CYS A 241 -13.40 2.47 10.16
C CYS A 241 -12.93 3.26 8.94
N ILE A 242 -11.84 4.00 9.10
CA ILE A 242 -10.97 4.43 8.01
C ILE A 242 -9.88 3.37 7.88
N TYR A 243 -9.92 2.59 6.81
CA TYR A 243 -8.96 1.55 6.52
C TYR A 243 -7.77 2.10 5.73
N HIS A 244 -6.56 1.90 6.24
CA HIS A 244 -5.33 2.35 5.61
C HIS A 244 -4.60 1.16 4.98
N TYR A 245 -4.52 1.17 3.66
CA TYR A 245 -3.94 0.14 2.79
C TYR A 245 -2.43 0.33 2.60
N ALA A 246 -1.73 0.75 3.66
CA ALA A 246 -0.31 1.04 3.68
C ALA A 246 0.51 -0.09 3.04
N ASN A 247 1.46 0.25 2.17
CA ASN A 247 2.26 -0.70 1.39
C ASN A 247 1.44 -1.56 0.40
N LYS A 248 0.37 -1.01 -0.19
CA LYS A 248 -0.39 -1.58 -1.32
C LYS A 248 -1.11 -2.89 -0.99
N GLN A 249 -1.87 -2.89 0.11
CA GLN A 249 -2.59 -4.08 0.62
C GLN A 249 -3.94 -4.32 -0.10
N TYR A 250 -3.96 -4.26 -1.42
CA TYR A 250 -5.15 -4.53 -2.25
C TYR A 250 -4.83 -5.61 -3.29
N ALA A 251 -5.69 -6.62 -3.40
CA ALA A 251 -5.50 -7.79 -4.25
C ALA A 251 -6.82 -8.20 -4.92
N PHE A 252 -6.79 -8.96 -6.01
CA PHE A 252 -8.02 -9.53 -6.58
C PHE A 252 -8.40 -10.81 -5.82
N ASP A 253 -8.89 -10.63 -4.60
CA ASP A 253 -9.28 -11.72 -3.71
C ASP A 253 -10.78 -11.67 -3.39
N TYR A 254 -11.50 -12.68 -3.87
CA TYR A 254 -12.94 -12.82 -3.64
C TYR A 254 -13.30 -13.14 -2.18
N GLY A 255 -12.41 -13.82 -1.45
CA GLY A 255 -12.68 -14.25 -0.07
C GLY A 255 -12.41 -13.18 0.98
N ASN A 256 -11.75 -12.08 0.59
CA ASN A 256 -11.27 -11.07 1.52
C ASN A 256 -12.08 -9.77 1.43
N ASN A 257 -12.78 -9.43 2.50
CA ASN A 257 -13.69 -8.29 2.53
C ASN A 257 -12.96 -6.94 2.51
N TYR A 258 -11.72 -6.84 3.00
CA TYR A 258 -10.94 -5.60 2.86
C TYR A 258 -10.55 -5.37 1.40
N HIS A 259 -10.08 -6.41 0.71
CA HIS A 259 -9.79 -6.32 -0.71
C HIS A 259 -11.05 -5.98 -1.53
N ARG A 260 -12.18 -6.62 -1.23
CA ARG A 260 -13.47 -6.30 -1.87
C ARG A 260 -13.92 -4.86 -1.61
N LEU A 261 -13.83 -4.37 -0.37
CA LEU A 261 -14.18 -2.99 -0.02
C LEU A 261 -13.39 -1.97 -0.85
N TYR A 262 -12.09 -2.22 -1.04
CA TYR A 262 -11.27 -1.38 -1.91
C TYR A 262 -11.81 -1.35 -3.35
N TRP A 263 -12.09 -2.53 -3.93
CA TRP A 263 -12.60 -2.65 -5.29
C TRP A 263 -13.99 -2.05 -5.47
N GLU A 264 -14.90 -2.24 -4.52
CA GLU A 264 -16.24 -1.63 -4.51
C GLU A 264 -16.15 -0.11 -4.61
N ASN A 265 -15.15 0.51 -3.98
CA ASN A 265 -14.90 1.94 -4.12
C ASN A 265 -14.24 2.30 -5.45
N PHE A 266 -13.26 1.52 -5.92
CA PHE A 266 -12.55 1.81 -7.16
C PHE A 266 -13.45 1.71 -8.41
N LEU A 267 -14.35 0.73 -8.43
CA LEU A 267 -15.29 0.48 -9.54
C LEU A 267 -16.16 1.69 -9.88
N ASP A 268 -16.50 2.51 -8.88
CA ASP A 268 -17.33 3.70 -9.05
C ASP A 268 -16.52 4.97 -9.40
N THR A 269 -15.22 4.83 -9.68
CA THR A 269 -14.37 5.95 -10.09
C THR A 269 -14.22 6.05 -11.61
N PRO A 270 -13.91 7.24 -12.18
CA PRO A 270 -13.69 7.39 -13.63
C PRO A 270 -12.49 6.61 -14.18
N TRP A 271 -11.58 6.15 -13.33
CA TRP A 271 -10.45 5.31 -13.74
C TRP A 271 -10.88 3.89 -14.07
N CYS A 272 -12.01 3.41 -13.55
CA CYS A 272 -12.57 2.13 -13.91
C CYS A 272 -13.39 2.26 -15.20
N ASN A 273 -12.70 2.19 -16.34
CA ASN A 273 -13.29 2.30 -17.68
C ASN A 273 -12.92 1.11 -18.58
N ALA A 274 -13.45 1.08 -19.81
CA ALA A 274 -13.20 -0.03 -20.74
C ALA A 274 -11.71 -0.29 -20.97
N ASP A 275 -10.89 0.77 -21.09
CA ASP A 275 -9.45 0.62 -21.32
C ASP A 275 -8.75 0.00 -20.11
N PHE A 276 -9.18 0.36 -18.89
CA PHE A 276 -8.68 -0.27 -17.66
C PHE A 276 -8.93 -1.79 -17.69
N PHE A 277 -10.15 -2.23 -17.99
CA PHE A 277 -10.46 -3.66 -18.08
C PHE A 277 -9.66 -4.36 -19.17
N CYS A 278 -9.50 -3.73 -20.34
CA CYS A 278 -8.67 -4.26 -21.43
C CYS A 278 -7.20 -4.41 -20.99
N ARG A 279 -6.63 -3.42 -20.29
CA ARG A 279 -5.26 -3.47 -19.79
C ARG A 279 -5.06 -4.51 -18.69
N VAL A 280 -5.99 -4.60 -17.72
CA VAL A 280 -5.94 -5.65 -16.69
C VAL A 280 -6.02 -7.04 -17.34
N SER A 281 -6.96 -7.26 -18.26
CA SER A 281 -7.09 -8.52 -18.98
C SER A 281 -5.82 -8.86 -19.75
N HIS A 282 -5.23 -7.88 -20.46
CA HIS A 282 -3.97 -8.06 -21.17
C HIS A 282 -2.82 -8.46 -20.23
N ASN A 283 -2.65 -7.73 -19.12
CA ASN A 283 -1.59 -7.97 -18.14
C ASN A 283 -1.74 -9.36 -17.49
N VAL A 284 -2.95 -9.75 -17.12
CA VAL A 284 -3.25 -11.09 -16.59
C VAL A 284 -2.88 -12.18 -17.62
N GLN A 285 -3.29 -12.01 -18.88
CA GLN A 285 -2.95 -12.97 -19.95
C GLN A 285 -1.44 -13.06 -20.19
N GLN A 286 -0.72 -11.94 -20.22
CA GLN A 286 0.73 -11.93 -20.39
C GLN A 286 1.45 -12.60 -19.21
N ASN A 287 1.02 -12.33 -17.98
CA ASN A 287 1.59 -12.95 -16.79
C ASN A 287 1.35 -14.47 -16.77
N ILE A 288 0.15 -14.93 -17.12
CA ILE A 288 -0.15 -16.36 -17.26
C ILE A 288 0.75 -17.00 -18.33
N ARG A 289 0.87 -16.37 -19.51
CA ARG A 289 1.76 -16.86 -20.59
C ARG A 289 3.22 -16.94 -20.15
N ALA A 290 3.73 -15.90 -19.49
CA ALA A 290 5.10 -15.88 -18.99
C ALA A 290 5.36 -17.00 -17.96
N LYS A 291 4.45 -17.19 -17.02
CA LYS A 291 4.53 -18.27 -16.01
C LYS A 291 4.49 -19.65 -16.67
N LEU A 292 3.60 -19.86 -17.65
CA LEU A 292 3.52 -21.10 -18.41
C LEU A 292 4.80 -21.37 -19.21
N LEU A 293 5.39 -20.35 -19.85
CA LEU A 293 6.63 -20.48 -20.60
C LEU A 293 7.81 -20.83 -19.69
N ILE A 294 7.93 -20.16 -18.53
CA ILE A 294 8.95 -20.49 -17.52
C ILE A 294 8.77 -21.94 -17.07
N PHE A 295 7.56 -22.35 -16.70
CA PHE A 295 7.28 -23.72 -16.30
C PHE A 295 7.61 -24.75 -17.39
N ALA A 296 7.23 -24.47 -18.65
CA ALA A 296 7.54 -25.32 -19.79
C ALA A 296 9.05 -25.46 -19.99
N ASN A 297 9.81 -24.37 -19.89
CA ASN A 297 11.28 -24.40 -20.01
C ASN A 297 11.94 -25.19 -18.87
N LEU A 298 11.49 -25.00 -17.62
CA LEU A 298 12.02 -25.70 -16.46
C LEU A 298 11.76 -27.21 -16.50
N THR A 299 10.64 -27.62 -17.10
CA THR A 299 10.24 -29.03 -17.19
C THR A 299 10.58 -29.68 -18.53
N ALA A 300 11.14 -28.93 -19.48
CA ALA A 300 11.46 -29.42 -20.81
C ALA A 300 12.47 -30.58 -20.74
N GLY A 301 12.10 -31.71 -21.37
CA GLY A 301 12.95 -32.91 -21.37
C GLY A 301 13.08 -33.62 -20.02
N LYS A 302 12.33 -33.20 -19.00
CA LYS A 302 12.31 -33.83 -17.67
C LYS A 302 11.06 -34.70 -17.49
N ARG A 303 11.18 -35.78 -16.71
CA ARG A 303 10.09 -36.55 -16.12
C ARG A 303 9.60 -35.84 -14.87
N ARG A 304 8.34 -35.39 -14.88
CA ARG A 304 7.77 -34.66 -13.74
C ARG A 304 7.34 -35.63 -12.65
N ILE A 305 7.66 -35.28 -11.41
CA ILE A 305 7.08 -35.87 -10.21
C ILE A 305 6.27 -34.77 -9.54
N VAL A 306 4.95 -34.85 -9.69
CA VAL A 306 4.03 -33.85 -9.15
C VAL A 306 3.71 -34.20 -7.72
N VAL A 307 3.82 -33.22 -6.82
CA VAL A 307 3.60 -33.41 -5.40
C VAL A 307 2.45 -32.51 -4.95
N GLY A 308 1.41 -33.06 -4.35
CA GLY A 308 0.29 -32.27 -3.84
C GLY A 308 -0.71 -33.06 -2.99
N PRO A 309 -1.83 -32.45 -2.57
CA PRO A 309 -2.86 -33.11 -1.78
C PRO A 309 -3.57 -34.23 -2.56
N GLU A 310 -3.78 -35.37 -1.92
CA GLU A 310 -4.44 -36.54 -2.54
C GLU A 310 -5.80 -36.18 -3.18
N LYS A 311 -6.58 -35.34 -2.50
CA LYS A 311 -7.89 -34.87 -2.98
C LYS A 311 -7.83 -34.08 -4.30
N GLU A 312 -6.67 -33.53 -4.67
CA GLU A 312 -6.46 -32.76 -5.90
C GLU A 312 -5.67 -33.57 -6.96
N ARG A 313 -5.38 -34.85 -6.72
CA ARG A 313 -4.57 -35.71 -7.63
C ARG A 313 -5.09 -35.67 -9.07
N GLU A 314 -6.36 -35.96 -9.26
CA GLU A 314 -6.97 -35.96 -10.60
C GLU A 314 -6.87 -34.60 -11.31
N LYS A 315 -7.09 -33.52 -10.56
CA LYS A 315 -7.05 -32.16 -11.09
C LYS A 315 -5.66 -31.84 -11.62
N TYR A 316 -4.62 -32.10 -10.84
CA TYR A 316 -3.25 -31.80 -11.26
C TYR A 316 -2.75 -32.73 -12.37
N GLN A 317 -3.15 -34.01 -12.36
CA GLN A 317 -2.88 -34.93 -13.46
C GLN A 317 -3.47 -34.46 -14.78
N LYS A 318 -4.76 -34.05 -14.77
CA LYS A 318 -5.44 -33.51 -15.96
C LYS A 318 -4.82 -32.18 -16.40
N MET A 319 -4.60 -31.26 -15.46
CA MET A 319 -4.06 -29.93 -15.74
C MET A 319 -2.66 -29.97 -16.36
N LEU A 320 -1.78 -30.84 -15.85
CA LEU A 320 -0.41 -30.95 -16.34
C LEU A 320 -0.26 -31.93 -17.50
N MET A 321 -1.33 -32.64 -17.88
CA MET A 321 -1.28 -33.74 -18.85
C MET A 321 -0.13 -34.69 -18.51
N LEU A 322 -0.14 -35.23 -17.29
CA LEU A 322 0.89 -36.15 -16.81
C LEU A 322 0.96 -37.39 -17.71
N ARG A 323 2.16 -37.74 -18.16
CA ARG A 323 2.42 -38.91 -19.01
C ARG A 323 2.52 -40.17 -18.15
N GLU A 324 2.40 -41.35 -18.76
CA GLU A 324 2.47 -42.64 -18.06
C GLU A 324 3.78 -42.86 -17.29
N ASN A 325 4.88 -42.28 -17.77
CA ASN A 325 6.19 -42.37 -17.13
C ASN A 325 6.47 -41.28 -16.08
N GLU A 326 5.47 -40.46 -15.77
CA GLU A 326 5.52 -39.40 -14.77
C GLU A 326 4.64 -39.77 -13.57
N ARG A 327 4.91 -39.19 -12.40
CA ARG A 327 4.33 -39.65 -11.14
C ARG A 327 3.60 -38.53 -10.42
N TYR A 328 2.60 -38.93 -9.64
CA TYR A 328 1.97 -38.07 -8.64
C TYR A 328 2.18 -38.67 -7.26
N LEU A 329 2.70 -37.86 -6.33
CA LEU A 329 2.94 -38.21 -4.94
C LEU A 329 2.24 -37.22 -4.01
N THR A 330 1.84 -37.68 -2.84
CA THR A 330 1.57 -36.80 -1.69
C THR A 330 2.87 -36.36 -1.04
N ALA A 331 2.83 -35.31 -0.22
CA ALA A 331 4.00 -34.88 0.55
C ALA A 331 4.53 -35.99 1.48
N ALA A 332 3.64 -36.80 2.05
CA ALA A 332 4.01 -37.95 2.87
C ALA A 332 4.69 -39.06 2.04
N GLU A 333 4.19 -39.35 0.84
CA GLU A 333 4.81 -40.33 -0.07
C GLU A 333 6.19 -39.87 -0.54
N LEU A 334 6.36 -38.58 -0.86
CA LEU A 334 7.67 -38.00 -1.17
C LEU A 334 8.66 -38.15 0.00
N HIS A 335 8.22 -37.83 1.22
CA HIS A 335 9.05 -37.95 2.41
C HIS A 335 9.53 -39.40 2.64
N ASN A 336 8.63 -40.38 2.45
CA ASN A 336 8.95 -41.79 2.63
C ASN A 336 9.88 -42.35 1.54
N GLN A 337 9.74 -41.91 0.29
CA GLN A 337 10.58 -42.36 -0.83
C GLN A 337 11.96 -41.67 -0.87
N GLY A 338 12.10 -40.53 -0.19
CA GLY A 338 13.30 -39.69 -0.22
C GLY A 338 13.39 -38.84 -1.49
N THR A 339 14.37 -37.94 -1.53
CA THR A 339 14.53 -36.91 -2.59
C THR A 339 15.62 -37.24 -3.60
N ASN A 340 15.96 -38.52 -3.77
CA ASN A 340 16.92 -38.97 -4.78
C ASN A 340 16.28 -38.95 -6.17
N LEU A 341 16.39 -37.81 -6.85
CA LEU A 341 15.88 -37.60 -8.19
C LEU A 341 16.86 -38.17 -9.22
N ALA A 342 16.33 -38.83 -10.25
CA ALA A 342 17.12 -39.11 -11.45
C ALA A 342 17.54 -37.79 -12.13
N VAL A 343 18.60 -37.83 -12.94
CA VAL A 343 19.13 -36.65 -13.65
C VAL A 343 18.07 -35.99 -14.54
N ASP A 344 17.14 -36.77 -15.06
CA ASP A 344 16.03 -36.33 -15.90
C ASP A 344 14.72 -36.13 -15.12
N GLU A 345 14.70 -36.20 -13.78
CA GLU A 345 13.50 -35.96 -12.98
C GLU A 345 13.45 -34.54 -12.40
N ILE A 346 12.23 -34.00 -12.26
CA ILE A 346 11.98 -32.71 -11.60
C ILE A 346 10.74 -32.79 -10.71
N LEU A 347 10.83 -32.25 -9.50
CA LEU A 347 9.69 -32.12 -8.60
C LEU A 347 8.85 -30.89 -8.96
N VAL A 348 7.53 -31.06 -9.08
CA VAL A 348 6.58 -29.95 -9.26
C VAL A 348 5.66 -29.90 -8.03
N LEU A 349 5.88 -28.91 -7.17
CA LEU A 349 5.28 -28.87 -5.82
C LEU A 349 4.02 -28.00 -5.78
N PHE A 350 2.84 -28.60 -5.66
CA PHE A 350 1.56 -27.94 -5.39
C PHE A 350 1.21 -28.05 -3.91
N LEU A 351 1.96 -27.32 -3.08
CA LEU A 351 1.82 -27.35 -1.63
C LEU A 351 1.37 -25.99 -1.10
N PRO A 352 0.56 -25.93 -0.02
CA PRO A 352 0.26 -24.70 0.70
C PRO A 352 1.54 -23.95 1.10
N PHE A 353 1.47 -22.62 1.26
CA PHE A 353 2.65 -21.77 1.50
C PHE A 353 3.54 -22.24 2.66
N GLU A 354 2.95 -22.58 3.80
CA GLU A 354 3.70 -23.06 4.97
C GLU A 354 4.39 -24.41 4.72
N GLU A 355 3.70 -25.33 4.04
CA GLU A 355 4.21 -26.66 3.74
C GLU A 355 5.30 -26.59 2.66
N PHE A 356 5.10 -25.77 1.63
CA PHE A 356 6.11 -25.46 0.62
C PHE A 356 7.38 -24.91 1.29
N GLY A 357 7.26 -23.96 2.22
CA GLY A 357 8.40 -23.40 2.95
C GLY A 357 9.19 -24.46 3.74
N ARG A 358 8.52 -25.45 4.33
CA ARG A 358 9.17 -26.57 5.03
C ARG A 358 9.88 -27.51 4.06
N VAL A 359 9.19 -27.95 3.00
CA VAL A 359 9.75 -28.85 1.97
C VAL A 359 10.92 -28.21 1.26
N LYS A 360 10.82 -26.91 0.93
CA LYS A 360 11.90 -26.12 0.32
C LYS A 360 13.17 -26.16 1.17
N LYS A 361 13.07 -25.86 2.47
CA LYS A 361 14.22 -25.90 3.39
C LYS A 361 14.90 -27.27 3.43
N HIS A 362 14.10 -28.34 3.37
CA HIS A 362 14.64 -29.70 3.35
C HIS A 362 15.36 -30.00 2.03
N LEU A 363 14.76 -29.67 0.89
CA LEU A 363 15.37 -29.82 -0.43
C LEU A 363 16.67 -29.03 -0.57
N ASP A 364 16.69 -27.77 -0.11
CA ASP A 364 17.88 -26.93 -0.12
C ASP A 364 19.00 -27.55 0.75
N ALA A 365 18.67 -28.09 1.93
CA ALA A 365 19.62 -28.79 2.80
C ALA A 365 20.18 -30.08 2.18
N CYS A 366 19.43 -30.71 1.26
CA CYS A 366 19.87 -31.86 0.47
C CYS A 366 20.64 -31.45 -0.81
N GLY A 367 20.91 -30.15 -1.02
CA GLY A 367 21.63 -29.65 -2.20
C GLY A 367 20.78 -29.51 -3.46
N ALA A 368 19.46 -29.66 -3.37
CA ALA A 368 18.56 -29.45 -4.49
C ALA A 368 18.34 -27.95 -4.72
N ASN A 369 18.47 -27.51 -5.96
CA ASN A 369 18.25 -26.13 -6.40
C ASN A 369 16.86 -25.93 -7.03
N GLU A 370 16.12 -24.90 -6.59
CA GLU A 370 14.88 -24.45 -7.22
C GLU A 370 15.15 -23.99 -8.67
N GLY A 371 14.29 -24.37 -9.60
CA GLY A 371 14.48 -24.13 -11.03
C GLY A 371 15.44 -25.11 -11.72
N ILE A 372 15.99 -26.09 -10.99
CA ILE A 372 16.79 -27.18 -11.59
C ILE A 372 16.19 -28.53 -11.20
N HIS A 373 15.99 -28.75 -9.90
CA HIS A 373 15.55 -30.03 -9.33
C HIS A 373 14.10 -30.00 -8.89
N TYR A 374 13.59 -28.82 -8.52
CA TYR A 374 12.20 -28.63 -8.15
C TYR A 374 11.68 -27.25 -8.56
N VAL A 375 10.37 -27.12 -8.69
CA VAL A 375 9.68 -25.85 -8.97
C VAL A 375 8.40 -25.75 -8.14
N ASN A 376 8.07 -24.54 -7.70
CA ASN A 376 6.78 -24.25 -7.09
C ASN A 376 5.65 -24.30 -8.14
N GLY A 377 4.87 -25.38 -8.13
CA GLY A 377 3.70 -25.56 -8.99
C GLY A 377 2.57 -24.57 -8.68
N MET A 378 2.49 -24.03 -7.47
CA MET A 378 1.48 -23.03 -7.11
C MET A 378 1.60 -21.75 -7.93
N VAL A 379 2.75 -21.48 -8.57
CA VAL A 379 2.90 -20.33 -9.46
C VAL A 379 1.93 -20.38 -10.65
N LEU A 380 1.49 -21.58 -11.05
CA LEU A 380 0.53 -21.81 -12.13
C LEU A 380 -0.92 -21.59 -11.68
N MET A 381 -1.17 -21.60 -10.37
CA MET A 381 -2.52 -21.67 -9.79
C MET A 381 -2.88 -20.42 -8.99
N ALA A 382 -1.90 -19.78 -8.36
CA ALA A 382 -2.14 -18.70 -7.42
C ALA A 382 -2.13 -17.34 -8.14
N PRO A 383 -3.20 -16.54 -7.97
CA PRO A 383 -3.07 -15.10 -7.84
C PRO A 383 -1.81 -14.76 -7.04
N ASP A 384 -0.93 -13.92 -7.56
CA ASP A 384 0.12 -13.31 -6.72
C ASP A 384 -0.39 -11.91 -6.39
N PRO A 385 -0.90 -11.68 -5.15
CA PRO A 385 -1.45 -10.39 -4.74
C PRO A 385 -0.53 -9.20 -5.05
N ARG A 386 0.80 -9.39 -4.99
CA ARG A 386 1.77 -8.33 -5.27
C ARG A 386 1.88 -8.05 -6.77
N GLN A 387 1.83 -9.09 -7.61
CA GLN A 387 1.78 -8.92 -9.07
C GLN A 387 0.45 -8.36 -9.54
N GLU A 388 -0.64 -8.70 -8.86
CA GLU A 388 -1.99 -8.17 -9.14
C GLU A 388 -2.12 -6.70 -8.76
N ALA A 389 -1.65 -6.31 -7.57
CA ALA A 389 -1.54 -4.92 -7.16
C ALA A 389 -0.66 -4.12 -8.14
N LYS A 390 0.43 -4.73 -8.64
CA LYS A 390 1.28 -4.12 -9.67
C LYS A 390 0.54 -3.97 -11.00
N ALA A 391 -0.13 -5.02 -11.48
CA ALA A 391 -0.90 -5.01 -12.72
C ALA A 391 -2.05 -3.99 -12.67
N PHE A 392 -2.66 -3.81 -11.50
CA PHE A 392 -3.64 -2.76 -11.24
C PHE A 392 -3.04 -1.36 -11.34
N LEU A 393 -1.92 -1.12 -10.68
CA LEU A 393 -1.29 0.20 -10.75
C LEU A 393 -0.90 0.52 -12.19
N GLU A 394 -0.27 -0.42 -12.88
CA GLU A 394 0.24 -0.25 -14.25
C GLU A 394 -0.86 -0.20 -15.33
N ALA A 395 -2.08 -0.68 -15.05
CA ALA A 395 -3.25 -0.58 -15.92
C ALA A 395 -4.07 0.67 -15.60
#